data_AF-A0A9X9A7Q6-F1
#
_entry.id   AF-A0A9X9A7Q6-F1
#
_cell.length_a   1.000
_cell.length_b   1.000
_cell.length_c   1.000
_cell.angle_alpha   90.00
_cell.angle_beta   90.00
_cell.angle_gamma   90.00
#
_symmetry.space_group_name_H-M   'P 1'
#
loop_
_entity.id
_entity.type
_entity.pdbx_description
1 polymer ?
#
loop_
_entity_poly.entity_id
_entity_poly.type
_entity_poly.pdbx_seq_one_letter_code
_entity_poly.pdbx_strand_id
1 'polypeptide(L)'
;FKGLSKFPRYKKKKKQDVKCYFPKNNKTDWTVERHRVKVPTIGWIRLKEYGYISKNTTVKSGTVYQRAGRYYVSILCEVKEVKPNATLNTVGLGIDLGIKDFAVRS
;
A
#
# COMPACT_ATOMS: atom_id res chain seq x y z
N PHE A 1 -13.34 -28.08 -31.39
CA PHE A 1 -13.59 -26.87 -30.55
C PHE A 1 -15.09 -26.59 -30.52
N LYS A 2 -15.79 -26.70 -29.38
CA LYS A 2 -17.28 -26.60 -29.30
C LYS A 2 -17.85 -25.18 -29.40
N GLY A 3 -17.05 -24.18 -29.77
CA GLY A 3 -17.52 -22.80 -30.00
C GLY A 3 -18.05 -22.05 -28.78
N LEU A 4 -17.89 -22.60 -27.56
CA LEU A 4 -18.46 -22.05 -26.33
C LEU A 4 -17.84 -20.72 -25.90
N SER A 5 -16.65 -20.38 -26.40
CA SER A 5 -16.03 -19.07 -26.18
C SER A 5 -15.23 -18.61 -27.40
N LYS A 6 -15.11 -17.30 -27.57
CA LYS A 6 -14.30 -16.69 -28.64
C LYS A 6 -12.81 -16.79 -28.28
N PHE A 7 -11.96 -16.75 -29.30
CA PHE A 7 -10.51 -16.64 -29.11
C PHE A 7 -10.14 -15.51 -28.15
N PRO A 8 -9.10 -15.69 -27.30
CA PRO A 8 -8.61 -14.64 -26.42
C PRO A 8 -8.33 -13.36 -27.22
N ARG A 9 -8.83 -12.22 -26.74
CA ARG A 9 -8.57 -10.91 -27.34
C ARG A 9 -7.78 -10.07 -26.36
N TYR A 10 -6.86 -9.25 -26.87
CA TYR A 10 -6.13 -8.28 -26.06
C TYR A 10 -7.11 -7.38 -25.29
N LYS A 11 -6.84 -7.20 -23.99
CA LYS A 11 -7.66 -6.34 -23.12
C LYS A 11 -7.53 -4.88 -23.57
N LYS A 12 -8.66 -4.20 -23.77
CA LYS A 12 -8.67 -2.76 -24.15
C LYS A 12 -8.10 -1.91 -23.00
N LYS A 13 -7.09 -1.07 -23.29
CA LYS A 13 -6.46 -0.17 -22.30
C LYS A 13 -7.46 0.77 -21.60
N LYS A 14 -8.51 1.23 -22.30
CA LYS A 14 -9.56 2.09 -21.72
C LYS A 14 -10.52 1.41 -20.74
N LYS A 15 -10.51 0.08 -20.64
CA LYS A 15 -11.31 -0.71 -19.69
C LYS A 15 -10.40 -1.33 -18.62
N GLN A 16 -9.45 -0.54 -18.13
CA GLN A 16 -8.65 -0.87 -16.94
C GLN A 16 -8.90 0.17 -15.87
N ASP A 17 -8.83 -0.25 -14.60
CA ASP A 17 -8.59 0.66 -13.50
C ASP A 17 -7.29 1.41 -13.82
N VAL A 18 -7.40 2.68 -14.19
CA VAL A 18 -6.23 3.49 -14.59
C VAL A 18 -5.30 3.56 -13.39
N LYS A 19 -4.08 3.04 -13.56
CA LYS A 19 -3.01 3.09 -12.57
C LYS A 19 -1.90 3.97 -13.13
N CYS A 20 -1.56 5.03 -12.41
CA CYS A 20 -0.41 5.87 -12.68
C CYS A 20 0.66 5.55 -11.64
N TYR A 21 1.73 4.91 -12.09
CA TYR A 21 2.90 4.68 -11.27
C TYR A 21 3.84 5.88 -11.38
N PHE A 22 4.31 6.36 -10.23
CA PHE A 22 5.21 7.49 -10.14
C PHE A 22 6.54 7.00 -9.55
N PRO A 23 7.51 6.60 -10.39
CA PRO A 23 8.83 6.09 -9.96
C PRO A 23 9.76 7.19 -9.43
N LYS A 24 9.25 8.41 -9.24
CA LYS A 24 10.06 9.55 -8.84
C LYS A 24 10.51 9.39 -7.40
N ASN A 25 11.82 9.38 -7.16
CA ASN A 25 12.42 9.11 -5.85
C ASN A 25 13.41 10.21 -5.43
N ASN A 26 13.36 11.40 -6.06
CA ASN A 26 14.17 12.51 -5.58
C ASN A 26 13.61 13.02 -4.25
N LYS A 27 14.47 13.62 -3.44
CA LYS A 27 14.15 14.13 -2.09
C LYS A 27 12.93 15.05 -2.04
N THR A 28 12.58 15.71 -3.15
CA THR A 28 11.50 16.69 -3.27
C THR A 28 10.25 16.18 -4.00
N ASP A 29 10.31 14.99 -4.60
CA ASP A 29 9.21 14.47 -5.43
C ASP A 29 8.03 14.03 -4.58
N TRP A 30 8.32 13.40 -3.45
CA TRP A 30 7.33 12.99 -2.45
C TRP A 30 7.57 13.75 -1.15
N THR A 31 6.58 14.51 -0.74
CA THR A 31 6.58 15.18 0.57
C THR A 31 5.32 14.77 1.30
N VAL A 32 5.48 14.17 2.48
CA VAL A 32 4.37 13.75 3.33
C VAL A 32 4.28 14.70 4.50
N GLU A 33 3.11 15.29 4.68
CA GLU A 33 2.73 16.03 5.87
C GLU A 33 1.59 15.31 6.61
N ARG A 34 1.24 15.80 7.81
CA ARG A 34 0.28 15.17 8.73
C ARG A 34 -1.06 14.78 8.09
N HIS A 35 -1.57 15.54 7.14
CA HIS A 35 -2.90 15.34 6.53
C HIS A 35 -2.91 15.45 5.01
N ARG A 36 -1.74 15.53 4.37
CA ARG A 36 -1.61 15.70 2.93
C ARG A 36 -0.30 15.13 2.40
N VAL A 37 -0.32 14.70 1.16
CA VAL A 37 0.87 14.22 0.43
C VAL A 37 1.02 15.00 -0.87
N LYS A 38 2.26 15.36 -1.21
CA LYS A 38 2.60 15.91 -2.51
C LYS A 38 2.86 14.74 -3.46
N VAL A 39 1.98 14.58 -4.45
CA VAL A 39 2.15 13.61 -5.53
C VAL A 39 2.87 14.30 -6.69
N PRO A 40 3.88 13.66 -7.31
CA PRO A 40 4.55 14.22 -8.48
C PRO A 40 3.56 14.60 -9.58
N THR A 41 3.76 15.76 -10.20
CA THR A 41 2.93 16.30 -11.30
C THR A 41 1.53 16.77 -10.88
N ILE A 42 0.88 16.14 -9.89
CA ILE A 42 -0.47 16.50 -9.43
C ILE A 42 -0.43 17.59 -8.34
N GLY A 43 0.58 17.57 -7.46
CA GLY A 43 0.69 18.50 -6.34
C GLY A 43 0.11 17.93 -5.04
N TRP A 44 -0.40 18.81 -4.17
CA TRP A 44 -0.85 18.44 -2.82
C TRP A 44 -2.24 17.78 -2.84
N ILE A 45 -2.34 16.61 -2.20
CA ILE A 45 -3.58 15.85 -2.05
C ILE A 45 -3.84 15.60 -0.57
N ARG A 46 -5.05 15.87 -0.10
CA ARG A 46 -5.48 15.60 1.27
C ARG A 46 -5.69 14.10 1.50
N LEU A 47 -5.15 13.58 2.60
CA LEU A 47 -5.38 12.19 3.02
C LEU A 47 -6.72 12.08 3.74
N LYS A 48 -7.40 10.93 3.57
CA LYS A 48 -8.66 10.64 4.26
C LYS A 48 -8.45 10.40 5.75
N GLU A 49 -7.42 9.62 6.08
CA GLU A 49 -7.07 9.30 7.46
C GLU A 49 -6.00 10.24 7.97
N TYR A 50 -6.21 10.73 9.19
CA TYR A 50 -5.36 11.71 9.81
C TYR A 50 -4.09 11.06 10.39
N GLY A 51 -2.91 11.49 9.92
CA GLY A 51 -1.63 10.98 10.44
C GLY A 51 -1.28 9.55 10.05
N TYR A 52 -1.99 8.94 9.08
CA TYR A 52 -1.74 7.56 8.65
C TYR A 52 -0.30 7.32 8.20
N ILE A 53 0.30 8.30 7.52
CA ILE A 53 1.71 8.28 7.13
C ILE A 53 2.47 9.24 8.02
N SER A 54 3.55 8.75 8.64
CA SER A 54 4.35 9.55 9.57
C SER A 54 5.03 10.72 8.86
N LYS A 55 5.10 11.86 9.56
CA LYS A 55 5.83 13.03 9.11
C LYS A 55 7.32 12.66 9.08
N ASN A 56 8.01 12.91 7.96
CA ASN A 56 9.42 12.55 7.70
C ASN A 56 9.71 11.09 7.30
N THR A 57 8.71 10.33 6.88
CA THR A 57 8.96 9.01 6.27
C THR A 57 9.61 9.14 4.90
N THR A 58 10.64 8.34 4.63
CA THR A 58 11.28 8.26 3.31
C THR A 58 10.37 7.49 2.36
N VAL A 59 9.76 8.17 1.40
CA VAL A 59 8.94 7.54 0.36
C VAL A 59 9.82 7.06 -0.78
N LYS A 60 9.67 5.80 -1.20
CA LYS A 60 10.39 5.21 -2.35
C LYS A 60 9.64 5.37 -3.65
N SER A 61 8.32 5.20 -3.61
CA SER A 61 7.46 5.32 -4.79
C SER A 61 6.00 5.44 -4.38
N GLY A 62 5.14 5.76 -5.35
CA GLY A 62 3.71 5.73 -5.13
C GLY A 62 2.93 5.39 -6.40
N THR A 63 1.73 4.85 -6.20
CA THR A 63 0.81 4.48 -7.27
C THR A 63 -0.53 5.11 -7.02
N VAL A 64 -0.99 5.95 -7.96
CA VAL A 64 -2.35 6.49 -7.96
C VAL A 64 -3.22 5.59 -8.81
N TYR A 65 -4.39 5.22 -8.31
CA TYR A 65 -5.35 4.45 -9.09
C TYR A 65 -6.79 4.84 -8.80
N GLN A 66 -7.67 4.65 -9.77
CA GLN A 66 -9.10 4.90 -9.62
C GLN A 66 -9.85 3.59 -9.45
N ARG A 67 -10.77 3.52 -8.49
CA ARG A 67 -11.70 2.40 -8.30
C ARG A 67 -13.04 2.91 -7.81
N ALA A 68 -14.13 2.45 -8.42
CA ALA A 68 -15.51 2.83 -8.07
C ALA A 68 -15.70 4.37 -7.96
N GLY A 69 -15.19 5.12 -8.94
CA GLY A 69 -15.30 6.58 -8.99
C GLY A 69 -14.39 7.35 -8.01
N ARG A 70 -13.59 6.66 -7.20
CA ARG A 70 -12.70 7.27 -6.21
C ARG A 70 -11.24 7.07 -6.56
N TYR A 71 -10.40 8.07 -6.27
CA TYR A 71 -8.95 7.98 -6.39
C TYR A 71 -8.32 7.53 -5.08
N TYR A 72 -7.34 6.64 -5.20
CA TYR A 72 -6.55 6.12 -4.10
C TYR A 72 -5.07 6.28 -4.44
N VAL A 73 -4.25 6.45 -3.41
CA VAL A 73 -2.79 6.51 -3.53
C VAL A 73 -2.20 5.46 -2.60
N SER A 74 -1.41 4.55 -3.15
CA SER A 74 -0.54 3.65 -2.38
C SER A 74 0.85 4.24 -2.37
N ILE A 75 1.47 4.34 -1.20
CA ILE A 75 2.78 4.96 -1.01
C ILE A 75 3.69 3.92 -0.36
N LEU A 76 4.79 3.61 -1.03
CA LEU A 76 5.81 2.73 -0.51
C LEU A 76 6.80 3.55 0.32
N CYS A 77 6.91 3.20 1.60
CA CYS A 77 7.65 3.93 2.60
C CYS A 77 8.74 3.06 3.22
N GLU A 78 9.91 3.63 3.46
CA GLU A 78 10.94 3.03 4.29
C GLU A 78 10.67 3.40 5.74
N VAL A 79 10.45 2.38 6.57
CA VAL A 79 10.19 2.52 8.00
C VAL A 79 11.37 1.90 8.74
N LYS A 80 11.95 2.65 9.69
CA LYS A 80 12.98 2.09 10.56
C LYS A 80 12.33 0.98 11.38
N GLU A 81 12.93 -0.20 11.34
CA GLU A 81 12.52 -1.30 12.18
C GLU A 81 12.75 -0.90 13.63
N VAL A 82 11.66 -0.67 14.37
CA VAL A 82 11.72 -0.49 15.80
C VAL A 82 11.81 -1.88 16.37
N LYS A 83 13.02 -2.31 16.77
CA LYS A 83 13.14 -3.51 17.59
C LYS A 83 12.29 -3.27 18.84
N PRO A 84 11.25 -4.08 19.10
CA PRO A 84 10.55 -3.96 20.37
C PRO A 84 11.59 -4.18 21.47
N ASN A 85 11.61 -3.30 22.47
CA ASN A 85 12.31 -3.55 23.73
C ASN A 85 11.53 -4.65 24.46
N ALA A 86 11.51 -5.85 23.90
CA ALA A 86 10.84 -6.99 24.48
C ALA A 86 11.74 -7.51 25.59
N THR A 87 11.36 -7.22 26.84
CA THR A 87 11.79 -8.05 27.96
C THR A 87 11.19 -9.42 27.73
N LEU A 88 11.98 -10.35 27.19
CA LEU A 88 11.53 -11.73 27.04
C LEU A 88 11.35 -12.29 28.45
N ASN A 89 10.11 -12.67 28.78
CA ASN A 89 9.85 -13.43 29.99
C ASN A 89 10.58 -14.78 29.86
N THR A 90 11.01 -15.36 30.99
CA THR A 90 11.64 -16.68 31.03
C THR A 90 10.71 -17.83 30.64
N VAL A 91 9.43 -17.55 30.43
CA VAL A 91 8.39 -18.50 30.05
C VAL A 91 8.24 -18.54 28.53
N GLY A 92 8.22 -19.74 27.95
CA GLY A 92 8.00 -19.94 26.52
C GLY A 92 6.59 -19.54 26.09
N LEU A 93 6.45 -18.94 24.90
CA LEU A 93 5.18 -18.56 24.30
C LEU A 93 4.93 -19.47 23.09
N GLY A 94 3.82 -20.21 23.09
CA GLY A 94 3.40 -21.02 21.95
C GLY A 94 2.36 -20.30 21.09
N ILE A 95 2.50 -20.38 19.77
CA ILE A 95 1.48 -19.91 18.82
C ILE A 95 1.21 -21.06 17.84
N ASP A 96 0.00 -21.61 17.87
CA ASP A 96 -0.43 -22.70 17.00
C ASP A 96 -1.39 -22.16 15.93
N LEU A 97 -1.11 -22.45 14.66
CA LEU A 97 -1.97 -22.08 13.54
C LEU A 97 -2.80 -23.29 13.10
N GLY A 98 -4.12 -23.16 13.12
CA GLY A 98 -5.05 -24.24 12.82
C GLY A 98 -6.04 -23.92 11.70
N ILE A 99 -6.68 -24.97 11.19
CA ILE A 99 -7.73 -24.87 10.15
C ILE A 99 -9.09 -24.54 10.78
N LYS A 100 -9.37 -25.10 11.97
CA LYS A 100 -10.57 -24.81 12.75
C LYS A 100 -10.44 -23.45 13.45
N ASP A 101 -9.32 -23.26 14.12
CA ASP A 101 -8.97 -22.03 14.82
C ASP A 101 -7.70 -21.45 14.21
N PHE A 102 -7.80 -20.24 13.64
CA PHE A 102 -6.72 -19.66 12.84
C PHE A 102 -5.42 -19.48 13.62
N ALA A 103 -5.49 -19.02 14.88
CA ALA A 103 -4.33 -18.86 15.76
C ALA A 103 -4.73 -19.05 17.23
N VAL A 104 -4.03 -19.93 17.95
CA VAL A 104 -4.22 -20.21 19.38
C VAL A 104 -2.90 -19.95 20.12
N ARG A 105 -2.97 -19.48 21.38
CA ARG A 105 -1.81 -19.16 22.23
C ARG A 105 -1.74 -20.11 23.42
N SER A 106 -0.55 -20.63 23.71
CA SER A 106 -0.20 -21.39 24.92
C SER A 106 0.82 -20.65 25.79
#